data_AF-A0A945PB83-F1
#
_entry.id   AF-A0A945PB83-F1
#
_cell.length_a   1.000
_cell.length_b   1.000
_cell.length_c   1.000
_cell.angle_alpha   90.00
_cell.angle_beta   90.00
_cell.angle_gamma   90.00
#
_symmetry.space_group_name_H-M   'P 1'
#
loop_
_entity.id
_entity.type
_entity.pdbx_description
1 polymer ?
#
loop_
_entity_poly.entity_id
_entity_poly.type
_entity_poly.pdbx_seq_one_letter_code
_entity_poly.pdbx_strand_id
1 'polypeptide(L)'
;MMRRKKKLFIRPGRWPSGALVVAIGLVTLLASCAPRTTHWSPVEAPKKLQVKWAEFHHAVKFDKASAKLAVSEKRTLSRFLTRVGRGGGVKITITAAALDNSKLLQNREMALAKYLRRRGFDVALGQPKK
;
A
#
# COMPACT_ATOMS: atom_id res chain seq x y z
N MET A 1 -47.29 4.34 -51.24
CA MET A 1 -46.18 3.46 -51.67
C MET A 1 -46.23 2.14 -50.90
N MET A 2 -46.73 1.06 -51.52
CA MET A 2 -46.82 -0.27 -50.89
C MET A 2 -45.47 -1.01 -50.98
N ARG A 3 -44.87 -1.35 -49.82
CA ARG A 3 -43.67 -2.20 -49.75
C ARG A 3 -44.04 -3.67 -49.99
N ARG A 4 -43.63 -4.24 -51.13
CA ARG A 4 -43.72 -5.68 -51.40
C ARG A 4 -42.87 -6.46 -50.37
N LYS A 5 -43.50 -7.34 -49.59
CA LYS A 5 -42.81 -8.33 -48.75
C LYS A 5 -42.21 -9.42 -49.65
N LYS A 6 -40.88 -9.46 -49.76
CA LYS A 6 -40.15 -10.59 -50.35
C LYS A 6 -40.25 -11.77 -49.38
N LYS A 7 -40.91 -12.85 -49.78
CA LYS A 7 -40.90 -14.12 -49.03
C LYS A 7 -39.53 -14.76 -49.22
N LEU A 8 -38.68 -14.69 -48.18
CA LEU A 8 -37.44 -15.46 -48.11
C LEU A 8 -37.83 -16.94 -47.96
N PHE A 9 -37.65 -17.73 -49.01
CA PHE A 9 -37.68 -19.19 -48.92
C PHE A 9 -36.37 -19.65 -48.30
N ILE A 10 -36.35 -19.78 -46.97
CA ILE A 10 -35.26 -20.45 -46.25
C ILE A 10 -35.44 -21.95 -46.52
N ARG A 11 -34.63 -22.52 -47.41
CA ARG A 11 -34.55 -23.97 -47.55
C ARG A 11 -34.01 -24.53 -46.23
N PRO A 12 -34.70 -25.45 -45.53
CA PRO A 12 -34.11 -26.13 -44.40
C PRO A 12 -32.99 -27.02 -44.94
N GLY A 13 -31.75 -26.51 -44.88
CA GLY A 13 -30.57 -27.29 -45.20
C GLY A 13 -30.53 -28.47 -44.24
N ARG A 14 -30.60 -29.68 -44.80
CA ARG A 14 -30.48 -30.95 -44.08
C ARG A 14 -29.09 -30.93 -43.43
N TRP A 15 -29.02 -30.50 -42.17
CA TRP A 15 -27.76 -30.47 -41.43
C TRP A 15 -27.27 -31.92 -41.30
N PRO A 16 -26.04 -32.23 -41.72
CA PRO A 16 -25.52 -33.57 -41.51
C PRO A 16 -25.48 -33.80 -40.00
N SER A 17 -26.10 -34.89 -39.56
CA SER A 17 -26.24 -35.26 -38.15
C SER A 17 -24.90 -35.27 -37.39
N GLY A 18 -23.78 -35.40 -38.12
CA GLY A 18 -22.43 -35.30 -37.57
C GLY A 18 -22.05 -33.89 -37.07
N ALA A 19 -22.58 -32.81 -37.65
CA ALA A 19 -22.27 -31.45 -37.23
C ALA A 19 -22.78 -31.15 -35.81
N LEU A 20 -23.92 -31.77 -35.43
CA LEU A 20 -24.48 -31.63 -34.09
C LEU A 20 -23.59 -32.31 -33.04
N VAL A 21 -23.05 -33.50 -33.35
CA VAL A 21 -22.17 -34.26 -32.46
C VAL A 21 -20.85 -33.53 -32.23
N VAL A 22 -20.27 -32.95 -33.29
CA VAL A 22 -19.03 -32.17 -33.20
C VAL A 22 -19.24 -30.89 -32.37
N ALA A 23 -20.36 -30.19 -32.56
CA ALA A 23 -20.68 -29.00 -31.78
C ALA A 23 -20.87 -29.32 -30.29
N ILE A 24 -21.56 -30.42 -29.96
CA ILE A 24 -21.75 -30.86 -28.57
C ILE A 24 -20.41 -31.26 -27.93
N GLY A 25 -19.54 -31.97 -28.67
CA GLY A 25 -18.20 -32.33 -28.20
C GLY A 25 -17.30 -31.12 -27.93
N LEU A 26 -17.39 -30.07 -28.73
CA LEU A 26 -16.62 -28.84 -28.51
C LEU A 26 -17.07 -28.09 -27.24
N VAL A 27 -18.38 -28.05 -26.97
CA VAL A 27 -18.93 -27.36 -25.80
C VAL A 27 -18.56 -28.08 -24.50
N THR A 28 -18.51 -29.41 -24.48
CA THR A 28 -18.11 -30.17 -23.29
C THR A 28 -16.62 -30.02 -22.98
N LEU A 29 -15.75 -29.92 -24.00
CA LEU A 29 -14.33 -29.61 -23.84
C LEU A 29 -14.09 -28.21 -23.23
N LEU A 30 -14.92 -27.22 -23.59
CA LEU A 30 -14.83 -25.87 -23.03
C LEU A 30 -15.34 -25.80 -21.58
N ALA A 31 -16.36 -26.59 -21.23
CA ALA A 31 -16.88 -26.67 -19.86
C ALA A 31 -15.89 -27.28 -18.85
N SER A 32 -14.95 -28.10 -19.33
CA SER A 32 -13.88 -28.66 -18.49
C SER A 32 -12.74 -27.67 -18.19
N CYS A 33 -12.73 -26.50 -18.85
CA CYS A 33 -11.72 -25.46 -18.65
C CYS A 33 -12.26 -24.25 -17.88
N ALA A 34 -13.45 -24.35 -17.27
CA ALA A 34 -13.85 -23.38 -16.27
C ALA A 34 -12.98 -23.62 -15.02
N PRO A 35 -12.21 -22.63 -14.54
CA PRO A 35 -11.58 -22.74 -13.24
C PRO A 35 -12.71 -23.02 -12.26
N ARG A 36 -12.65 -24.15 -11.56
CA ARG A 36 -13.56 -24.39 -10.44
C ARG A 36 -13.46 -23.14 -9.59
N THR A 37 -14.54 -22.36 -9.52
CA THR A 37 -14.59 -21.15 -8.70
C THR A 37 -14.15 -21.60 -7.32
N THR A 38 -12.91 -21.27 -6.95
CA THR A 38 -12.33 -21.64 -5.68
C THR A 38 -13.25 -21.03 -4.64
N HIS A 39 -14.16 -21.84 -4.11
CA HIS A 39 -15.07 -21.44 -3.06
C HIS A 39 -14.17 -21.26 -1.86
N TRP A 40 -13.70 -20.03 -1.67
CA TRP A 40 -13.01 -19.63 -0.47
C TRP A 40 -13.93 -20.03 0.67
N SER A 41 -13.49 -20.98 1.49
CA SER A 41 -14.23 -21.25 2.71
C SER A 41 -14.28 -19.96 3.53
N PRO A 42 -15.31 -19.72 4.37
CA PRO A 42 -15.36 -18.53 5.22
C PRO A 42 -14.10 -18.34 6.09
N VAL A 43 -13.35 -19.44 6.32
CA VAL A 43 -12.08 -19.48 7.05
C VAL A 43 -10.91 -18.98 6.20
N GLU A 44 -10.93 -19.21 4.89
CA GLU A 44 -9.92 -18.74 3.93
C GLU A 44 -10.24 -17.36 3.36
N ALA A 45 -11.45 -16.83 3.62
CA ALA A 45 -11.82 -15.48 3.22
C ALA A 45 -10.73 -14.46 3.62
N PRO A 46 -10.35 -13.53 2.74
CA PRO A 46 -9.19 -12.67 2.96
C PRO A 46 -9.36 -11.93 4.27
N LYS A 47 -8.53 -12.32 5.24
CA LYS A 47 -8.50 -11.73 6.59
C LYS A 47 -8.27 -10.24 6.39
N LYS A 48 -9.25 -9.40 6.75
CA LYS A 48 -9.13 -7.94 6.64
C LYS A 48 -8.02 -7.48 7.60
N LEU A 49 -6.80 -7.36 7.09
CA LEU A 49 -5.67 -6.80 7.82
C LEU A 49 -5.93 -5.32 8.05
N GLN A 50 -6.48 -4.99 9.21
CA GLN A 50 -6.60 -3.62 9.66
C GLN A 50 -5.25 -3.20 10.26
N VAL A 51 -4.46 -2.44 9.49
CA VAL A 51 -3.27 -1.78 10.02
C VAL A 51 -3.73 -0.61 10.90
N LYS A 52 -3.67 -0.79 12.21
CA LYS A 52 -4.08 0.25 13.17
C LYS A 52 -3.10 1.42 13.21
N TRP A 53 -1.82 1.16 12.96
CA TRP A 53 -0.74 2.15 13.01
C TRP A 53 0.49 1.60 12.27
N ALA A 54 1.32 2.49 11.74
CA ALA A 54 2.59 2.17 11.09
C ALA A 54 3.70 2.99 11.75
N GLU A 55 4.82 2.33 12.05
CA GLU A 55 6.01 2.98 12.60
C GLU A 55 7.08 3.15 11.52
N PHE A 56 7.75 4.30 11.55
CA PHE A 56 8.86 4.60 10.65
C PHE A 56 10.03 5.14 11.48
N HIS A 57 11.22 4.61 11.24
CA HIS A 57 12.43 5.00 11.97
C HIS A 57 13.42 5.71 11.04
N HIS A 58 14.08 6.73 11.58
CA HIS A 58 15.17 7.42 10.91
C HIS A 58 16.27 7.76 11.93
N ALA A 59 17.47 7.24 11.70
CA ALA A 59 18.62 7.54 12.52
C ALA A 59 19.22 8.89 12.10
N VAL A 60 19.29 9.83 13.03
CA VAL A 60 19.90 11.15 12.82
C VAL A 60 21.35 11.13 13.29
N LYS A 61 22.28 11.52 12.42
CA LYS A 61 23.71 11.58 12.74
C LYS A 61 24.15 13.01 13.11
N PHE A 62 25.00 13.11 14.12
CA PHE A 62 25.65 14.36 14.55
C PHE A 62 27.16 14.18 14.56
N ASP A 63 27.89 15.27 14.31
CA ASP A 63 29.34 15.28 14.49
C ASP A 63 29.70 15.11 15.97
N LYS A 64 30.84 14.47 16.26
CA LYS A 64 31.24 13.95 17.59
C LYS A 64 31.01 14.94 18.74
N ALA A 65 31.33 16.22 18.57
CA ALA A 65 31.20 17.27 19.59
C ALA A 65 30.13 18.34 19.26
N SER A 66 29.30 18.12 18.24
CA SER A 66 28.32 19.11 17.78
C SER A 66 26.89 18.75 18.18
N ALA A 67 26.11 19.76 18.58
CA ALA A 67 24.65 19.68 18.72
C ALA A 67 23.90 20.21 17.48
N LYS A 68 24.63 20.73 16.48
CA LYS A 68 24.04 21.29 15.27
C LYS A 68 23.89 20.19 14.22
N LEU A 69 22.70 20.09 13.65
CA LEU A 69 22.44 19.28 12.47
C LEU A 69 23.21 19.82 11.26
N ALA A 70 24.01 18.96 10.63
CA ALA A 70 24.66 19.24 9.35
C ALA A 70 23.60 19.52 8.26
N VAL A 71 23.98 20.28 7.23
CA VAL A 71 23.06 20.65 6.12
C VAL A 71 22.64 19.42 5.32
N SER A 72 23.57 18.49 5.10
CA SER A 72 23.30 17.18 4.48
C SER A 72 22.26 16.39 5.27
N GLU A 73 22.41 16.33 6.60
CA GLU A 73 21.51 15.60 7.48
C GLU A 73 20.11 16.21 7.51
N LYS A 74 20.01 17.55 7.56
CA LYS A 74 18.71 18.25 7.43
C LYS A 74 17.99 17.89 6.14
N ARG A 75 18.73 17.77 5.02
CA ARG A 75 18.16 17.40 3.72
C ARG A 75 17.67 15.95 3.74
N THR A 76 18.43 15.02 4.31
CA THR A 76 18.03 13.61 4.46
C THR A 76 16.79 13.46 5.33
N LEU A 77 16.79 14.07 6.51
CA LEU A 77 15.64 14.08 7.43
C LEU A 77 14.41 14.72 6.76
N SER A 78 14.60 15.80 6.00
CA SER A 78 13.50 16.43 5.27
C SER A 78 12.87 15.48 4.24
N ARG A 79 13.68 14.72 3.51
CA ARG A 79 13.18 13.74 2.53
C ARG A 79 12.43 12.61 3.21
N PHE A 80 12.94 12.12 4.35
CA PHE A 80 12.25 11.13 5.17
C PHE A 80 10.88 11.65 5.62
N LEU A 81 10.82 12.81 6.25
CA LEU A 81 9.57 13.41 6.72
C LEU A 81 8.59 13.72 5.58
N THR A 82 9.08 14.05 4.39
CA THR A 82 8.20 14.25 3.23
C THR A 82 7.54 12.94 2.78
N ARG A 83 8.23 11.81 2.96
CA ARG A 83 7.74 10.48 2.59
C ARG A 83 6.76 9.91 3.61
N VAL A 84 7.05 10.04 4.91
CA VAL A 84 6.30 9.35 5.97
C VAL A 84 5.55 10.28 6.93
N GLY A 85 5.93 11.56 6.99
CA GLY A 85 5.38 12.55 7.92
C GLY A 85 4.18 13.32 7.38
N ARG A 86 3.43 12.75 6.43
CA ARG A 86 2.24 13.39 5.84
C ARG A 86 0.99 12.62 6.27
N GLY A 87 0.04 13.32 6.89
CA GLY A 87 -1.25 12.75 7.32
C GLY A 87 -1.67 13.23 8.71
N GLY A 88 -2.97 13.15 9.01
CA GLY A 88 -3.48 13.37 10.36
C GLY A 88 -3.06 12.24 11.30
N GLY A 89 -2.75 12.57 12.56
CA GLY A 89 -2.44 11.56 13.59
C GLY A 89 -0.99 11.08 13.66
N VAL A 90 -0.05 11.71 12.97
CA VAL A 90 1.38 11.38 13.07
C VAL A 90 1.93 11.86 14.41
N LYS A 91 2.52 10.95 15.19
CA LYS A 91 3.28 11.27 16.41
C LYS A 91 4.76 11.04 16.15
N ILE A 92 5.59 12.04 16.46
CA ILE A 92 7.04 11.90 16.34
C ILE A 92 7.65 11.80 17.73
N THR A 93 8.41 10.73 17.94
CA THR A 93 9.16 10.49 19.18
C THR A 93 10.65 10.55 18.87
N ILE A 94 11.40 11.29 19.68
CA ILE A 94 12.87 11.34 19.59
C ILE A 94 13.43 10.46 20.71
N THR A 95 14.23 9.47 20.32
CA THR A 95 14.95 8.59 21.23
C THR A 95 16.46 8.67 20.98
N ALA A 96 17.22 8.92 22.05
CA ALA A 96 18.67 8.75 22.01
C ALA A 96 19.04 7.27 21.89
N ALA A 97 20.03 6.97 21.05
CA ALA A 97 20.58 5.62 20.91
C ALA A 97 21.50 5.22 22.07
N ALA A 98 22.04 6.19 22.81
CA ALA A 98 22.93 5.95 23.95
C ALA A 98 22.20 6.25 25.27
N LEU A 99 22.44 5.42 26.28
CA LEU A 99 21.90 5.59 27.64
C LEU A 99 22.60 6.71 28.43
N ASP A 100 23.70 7.26 27.90
CA ASP A 100 24.41 8.35 28.54
C ASP A 100 23.59 9.65 28.53
N ASN A 101 23.18 10.11 29.71
CA ASN A 101 22.49 11.40 29.89
C ASN A 101 23.45 12.59 29.80
N SER A 102 24.34 12.61 28.81
CA SER A 102 25.26 13.73 28.63
C SER A 102 24.51 15.00 28.21
N LYS A 103 24.96 16.15 28.71
CA LYS A 103 24.42 17.48 28.32
C LYS A 103 24.43 17.68 26.80
N LEU A 104 25.41 17.10 26.10
CA LEU A 104 25.49 17.14 24.64
C LEU A 104 24.32 16.39 23.96
N LEU A 105 23.92 15.23 24.49
CA LEU A 105 22.78 14.48 23.96
C LEU A 105 21.47 15.23 24.15
N GLN A 106 21.23 15.80 25.33
CA GLN A 106 20.07 16.66 25.57
C GLN A 106 20.03 17.87 24.61
N ASN A 107 21.18 18.52 24.37
CA ASN A 107 21.28 19.61 23.42
C ASN A 107 20.96 19.18 21.98
N ARG A 108 21.37 17.97 21.58
CA ARG A 108 21.05 17.40 20.26
C ARG A 108 19.56 17.12 20.12
N GLU A 109 18.94 16.49 21.11
CA GLU A 109 17.50 16.23 21.13
C GLU A 109 16.70 17.53 21.08
N MET A 110 17.08 18.54 21.88
CA MET A 110 16.45 19.87 21.84
C MET A 110 16.62 20.55 20.49
N ALA A 111 17.80 20.47 19.87
CA ALA A 111 18.05 21.06 18.56
C ALA A 111 17.19 20.39 17.47
N LEU A 112 17.05 19.06 17.54
CA LEU A 112 16.21 18.29 16.63
C LEU A 112 14.72 18.60 16.84
N ALA A 113 14.26 18.60 18.09
CA ALA A 113 12.88 18.96 18.43
C ALA A 113 12.54 20.38 17.97
N LYS A 114 13.44 21.35 18.18
CA LYS A 114 13.28 22.73 17.70
C LYS A 114 13.17 22.78 16.18
N TYR A 115 13.99 22.01 15.46
CA TYR A 115 13.94 21.93 14.00
C TYR A 115 12.61 21.35 13.50
N LEU A 116 12.11 20.29 14.13
CA LEU A 116 10.85 19.64 13.76
C LEU A 116 9.63 20.52 14.09
N ARG A 117 9.59 21.15 15.26
CA ARG A 117 8.49 22.06 15.66
C ARG A 117 8.36 23.25 14.72
N ARG A 118 9.48 23.81 14.25
CA ARG A 118 9.46 24.89 13.23
C ARG A 118 8.82 24.48 11.90
N ARG A 119 8.68 23.19 11.65
CA ARG A 119 8.04 22.63 10.46
C ARG A 119 6.60 22.15 10.72
N GLY A 120 6.05 22.45 11.89
CA GLY A 120 4.67 22.14 12.26
C GLY A 120 4.45 20.72 12.79
N PHE A 121 5.52 19.99 13.15
CA PHE A 121 5.38 18.67 13.76
C PHE A 121 5.21 18.77 15.27
N ASP A 122 4.31 17.95 15.82
CA ASP A 122 4.23 17.69 17.26
C ASP A 122 5.28 16.63 17.64
N VAL A 123 6.06 16.91 18.68
CA VAL A 123 7.26 16.15 19.04
C VAL A 123 7.32 15.90 20.53
N ALA A 124 7.30 14.61 20.89
CA ALA A 124 7.57 14.13 22.23
C ALA A 124 9.06 13.81 22.40
N LEU A 125 9.63 14.30 23.50
CA LEU A 125 10.98 13.99 23.94
C LEU A 125 10.93 12.80 24.90
N GLY A 126 11.85 11.85 24.73
CA GLY A 126 12.01 10.70 25.62
C GLY A 126 11.35 9.42 25.11
N GLN A 127 11.61 8.32 25.81
CA GLN A 127 11.04 7.01 25.51
C GLN A 127 9.51 7.08 25.68
N PRO A 128 8.71 6.55 24.74
CA PRO A 128 7.28 6.43 24.96
C PRO A 128 7.07 5.53 26.19
N LYS A 129 6.29 5.99 27.16
CA LYS A 129 5.85 5.12 28.27
C LYS A 129 5.05 3.99 27.63
N LYS A 130 5.58 2.76 27.74
CA LYS A 130 4.86 1.53 27.37
C LYS A 130 3.67 1.33 28.30
#